data_AF-A0A528LSW8-F1
#
_entry.id   AF-A0A528LSW8-F1
#
_cell.length_a   1.000
_cell.length_b   1.000
_cell.length_c   1.000
_cell.angle_alpha   90.00
_cell.angle_beta   90.00
_cell.angle_gamma   90.00
#
_symmetry.space_group_name_H-M   'P 1'
#
loop_
_entity.id
_entity.type
_entity.pdbx_description
1 polymer ?
#
loop_
_entity_poly.entity_id
_entity_poly.type
_entity_poly.pdbx_seq_one_letter_code
_entity_poly.pdbx_strand_id
1 'polypeptide(L)'
;MADYFERLEARLREAEFTGNLMILKSNGGMMSVNQARLRVEELVESGPAGGVGYASEIARTASSVNIIHTDMGGTSFDASIVEDGEG
;
A
#
# COMPACT_ATOMS: atom_id res chain seq x y z
N MET A 1 -4.14 -16.38 0.05
CA MET A 1 -3.72 -15.08 0.64
C MET A 1 -3.69 -15.12 2.16
N ALA A 2 -4.71 -15.69 2.82
CA ALA A 2 -4.69 -15.93 4.27
C ALA A 2 -3.44 -16.70 4.75
N ASP A 3 -3.09 -17.81 4.08
CA ASP A 3 -1.91 -18.63 4.42
C ASP A 3 -0.58 -17.88 4.25
N TYR A 4 -0.53 -16.89 3.35
CA TYR A 4 0.66 -16.06 3.17
C TYR A 4 0.87 -15.16 4.38
N PHE A 5 -0.19 -14.50 4.87
CA PHE A 5 -0.09 -13.63 6.03
C PHE A 5 0.24 -14.41 7.31
N GLU A 6 -0.32 -15.61 7.50
CA GLU A 6 0.04 -16.46 8.64
C GLU A 6 1.51 -16.85 8.63
N ARG A 7 2.03 -17.26 7.47
CA ARG A 7 3.45 -17.56 7.30
C ARG A 7 4.33 -16.35 7.54
N LEU A 8 3.91 -15.16 7.09
CA LEU A 8 4.66 -13.93 7.30
C LEU A 8 4.69 -13.56 8.79
N GLU A 9 3.56 -13.59 9.48
CA GLU A 9 3.49 -13.32 10.93
C GLU A 9 4.32 -14.32 11.73
N ALA A 10 4.27 -15.61 11.39
CA ALA A 10 5.08 -16.63 12.05
C ALA A 10 6.58 -16.32 11.93
N ARG A 11 7.04 -15.98 10.72
CA ARG A 11 8.45 -15.63 10.48
C ARG A 11 8.87 -14.33 11.17
N LEU A 12 7.98 -13.34 11.27
CA LEU A 12 8.26 -12.12 12.03
C LEU A 12 8.38 -12.41 13.53
N ARG A 13 7.52 -13.28 14.08
CA ARG A 13 7.63 -13.72 15.47
C ARG A 13 8.92 -14.50 15.74
N GLU A 14 9.30 -15.41 14.85
CA GLU A 14 10.58 -16.14 14.93
C GLU A 14 11.79 -15.20 14.89
N ALA A 15 11.68 -14.08 14.18
CA ALA A 15 12.69 -13.03 14.12
C ALA A 15 12.63 -12.03 15.30
N GLU A 16 11.86 -12.33 16.35
CA GLU A 16 11.68 -11.48 17.53
C GLU A 16 11.17 -10.05 17.22
N PHE A 17 10.45 -9.88 16.12
CA PHE A 17 9.85 -8.60 15.77
C PHE A 17 8.72 -8.24 16.74
N THR A 18 8.82 -7.06 17.38
CA THR A 18 7.87 -6.58 18.39
C THR A 18 6.90 -5.51 17.89
N GLY A 19 6.97 -5.15 16.61
CA GLY A 19 6.10 -4.15 16.00
C GLY A 19 4.77 -4.74 15.50
N ASN A 20 3.95 -3.87 14.90
CA ASN A 20 2.68 -4.27 14.28
C ASN A 20 2.86 -4.49 12.78
N LEU A 21 2.49 -5.68 12.28
CA LEU A 21 2.39 -5.91 10.85
C LEU A 21 1.10 -5.29 10.31
N MET A 22 1.26 -4.34 9.40
CA MET A 22 0.17 -3.62 8.75
C MET A 22 0.19 -3.89 7.25
N ILE A 23 -0.99 -4.07 6.66
CA ILE A 23 -1.20 -4.38 5.24
C ILE A 23 -1.79 -3.15 4.56
N LEU A 24 -1.22 -2.78 3.42
CA LEU A 24 -1.69 -1.68 2.59
C LEU A 24 -3.00 -2.08 1.87
N LYS A 25 -3.94 -1.14 1.83
CA LYS A 25 -5.25 -1.26 1.18
C LYS A 25 -5.23 -0.59 -0.19
N SER A 26 -6.17 -0.98 -1.04
CA SER A 26 -6.42 -0.39 -2.36
C SER A 26 -6.86 1.08 -2.32
N ASN A 27 -7.28 1.59 -1.17
CA ASN A 27 -7.64 3.00 -0.97
C ASN A 27 -6.50 3.84 -0.36
N GLY A 28 -5.27 3.31 -0.32
CA GLY A 28 -4.09 3.98 0.25
C GLY A 28 -4.01 3.94 1.79
N GLY A 29 -5.03 3.41 2.47
CA GLY A 29 -5.01 3.19 3.92
C GLY A 29 -4.28 1.91 4.32
N MET A 30 -4.19 1.64 5.63
CA MET A 30 -3.59 0.41 6.16
C MET A 30 -4.56 -0.33 7.09
N MET A 31 -4.41 -1.64 7.19
CA MET A 31 -5.19 -2.48 8.11
C MET A 31 -4.33 -3.58 8.75
N SER A 32 -4.83 -4.16 9.84
CA SER A 32 -4.16 -5.31 10.45
C SER A 32 -4.28 -6.55 9.58
N VAL A 33 -3.38 -7.51 9.79
CA VAL A 33 -3.44 -8.83 9.14
C VAL A 33 -4.80 -9.50 9.33
N ASN A 34 -5.35 -9.46 10.56
CA ASN A 34 -6.65 -10.05 10.86
C ASN A 34 -7.76 -9.45 9.98
N GLN A 35 -7.75 -8.13 9.76
CA GLN A 35 -8.72 -7.48 8.87
C GLN A 35 -8.46 -7.83 7.40
N ALA A 36 -7.19 -7.87 6.99
CA ALA A 36 -6.81 -8.24 5.63
C ALA A 36 -7.25 -9.65 5.22
N ARG A 37 -7.36 -10.57 6.19
CA ARG A 37 -7.89 -11.92 5.97
C ARG A 37 -9.39 -11.94 5.75
N LEU A 38 -10.12 -10.99 6.34
CA LEU A 38 -11.58 -10.90 6.27
C LEU A 38 -12.05 -10.07 5.08
N ARG A 39 -11.21 -9.16 4.58
CA ARG A 39 -11.51 -8.18 3.52
C ARG A 39 -10.47 -8.23 2.40
N VAL A 40 -10.33 -9.40 1.77
CA VAL A 40 -9.33 -9.63 0.73
C VAL A 40 -9.58 -8.76 -0.51
N GLU A 41 -10.84 -8.41 -0.77
CA GLU A 41 -11.26 -7.48 -1.82
C GLU A 41 -10.64 -6.09 -1.68
N GLU A 42 -10.30 -5.65 -0.47
CA GLU A 42 -9.65 -4.35 -0.22
C GLU A 42 -8.13 -4.39 -0.52
N LEU A 43 -7.58 -5.51 -0.99
CA LEU A 43 -6.15 -5.67 -1.29
C LEU A 43 -5.81 -5.61 -2.79
N VAL A 44 -6.84 -5.71 -3.64
CA VAL A 44 -6.67 -5.66 -5.10
C VAL A 44 -6.09 -4.31 -5.51
N GLU A 45 -5.01 -4.29 -6.28
CA GLU A 45 -4.30 -3.05 -6.66
C GLU A 45 -3.80 -2.21 -5.46
N SER A 46 -3.53 -2.84 -4.31
CA SER A 46 -2.99 -2.14 -3.12
C SER A 46 -1.61 -1.52 -3.35
N GLY A 47 -0.79 -2.08 -4.24
CA GLY A 47 0.54 -1.54 -4.58
C GLY A 47 0.47 -0.12 -5.17
N PRO A 48 -0.22 0.08 -6.31
CA PRO A 48 -0.41 1.41 -6.90
C PRO A 48 -1.04 2.41 -5.94
N ALA A 49 -1.96 1.97 -5.07
CA ALA A 49 -2.59 2.83 -4.06
C ALA A 49 -1.59 3.40 -3.04
N GLY A 50 -0.54 2.65 -2.69
CA GLY A 50 0.57 3.16 -1.88
C GLY A 50 1.37 4.25 -2.61
N GLY A 51 1.56 4.06 -3.92
CA GLY A 51 2.16 5.06 -4.80
C GLY A 51 1.36 6.36 -4.84
N VAL A 52 0.03 6.28 -4.93
CA VAL A 52 -0.87 7.44 -4.82
C VAL A 52 -0.71 8.12 -3.46
N GLY A 53 -0.76 7.38 -2.36
CA GLY A 53 -0.58 7.95 -1.02
C GLY A 53 0.74 8.71 -0.85
N TYR A 54 1.84 8.16 -1.40
CA TYR A 54 3.15 8.80 -1.44
C TYR A 54 3.17 10.05 -2.33
N ALA A 55 2.65 9.96 -3.55
CA ALA A 55 2.58 11.09 -4.47
C ALA A 55 1.74 12.24 -3.91
N SER A 56 0.62 11.94 -3.26
CA SER A 56 -0.22 12.93 -2.58
C SER A 56 0.53 13.65 -1.46
N GLU A 57 1.40 12.97 -0.71
CA GLU A 57 2.24 13.62 0.31
C GLU A 57 3.33 14.51 -0.32
N ILE A 58 3.96 14.07 -1.40
CA ILE A 58 4.89 14.93 -2.16
C ILE A 58 4.16 16.17 -2.68
N ALA A 59 3.01 15.99 -3.32
CA ALA A 59 2.23 17.09 -3.88
C ALA A 59 1.90 18.13 -2.80
N ARG A 60 1.41 17.71 -1.63
CA ARG A 60 1.13 18.62 -0.50
C ARG A 60 2.37 19.36 -0.01
N THR A 61 3.49 18.66 0.16
CA THR A 61 4.73 19.26 0.66
C THR A 61 5.42 20.17 -0.37
N ALA A 62 5.17 19.94 -1.67
CA ALA A 62 5.71 20.72 -2.78
C ALA A 62 4.78 21.84 -3.30
N SER A 63 3.84 22.32 -2.47
CA SER A 63 2.87 23.38 -2.81
C SER A 63 1.74 22.95 -3.76
N SER A 64 1.18 21.76 -3.53
CA SER A 64 -0.01 21.22 -4.21
C SER A 64 0.14 21.13 -5.73
N VAL A 65 1.21 20.47 -6.18
CA VAL A 65 1.44 20.23 -7.62
C VAL A 65 0.69 18.99 -8.10
N ASN A 66 0.26 19.00 -9.37
CA ASN A 66 -0.29 17.81 -10.02
C ASN A 66 0.83 16.84 -10.39
N ILE A 67 0.64 15.56 -10.07
CA ILE A 67 1.63 14.50 -10.26
C ILE A 67 1.03 13.36 -11.06
N ILE A 68 1.75 12.93 -12.09
CA ILE A 68 1.55 11.61 -12.68
C ILE A 68 2.57 10.68 -12.03
N HIS A 69 2.09 9.72 -11.24
CA HIS A 69 2.91 8.71 -10.61
C HIS A 69 2.93 7.46 -11.49
N THR A 70 4.11 6.87 -11.68
CA THR A 70 4.27 5.65 -12.46
C THR A 70 5.17 4.67 -11.72
N ASP A 71 4.76 3.41 -11.62
CA ASP A 71 5.58 2.30 -11.12
C ASP A 71 5.82 1.32 -12.26
N MET A 72 7.10 1.08 -12.58
CA MET A 72 7.51 0.19 -13.66
C MET A 72 8.26 -1.00 -13.10
N GLY A 73 7.68 -2.18 -13.25
CA GLY A 73 8.32 -3.45 -12.98
C GLY A 73 8.83 -4.14 -14.25
N GLY A 74 9.37 -5.35 -14.08
CA GLY A 74 9.75 -6.22 -15.21
C GLY A 74 8.57 -6.93 -15.89
N THR A 75 7.34 -6.73 -15.40
CA THR A 75 6.13 -7.43 -15.87
C THR A 75 4.96 -6.49 -16.09
N SER A 76 4.77 -5.51 -15.20
CA SER A 76 3.68 -4.55 -15.24
C SER A 76 4.21 -3.12 -15.28
N PHE A 77 3.31 -2.21 -15.67
CA PHE A 77 3.46 -0.78 -15.58
C PHE A 77 2.15 -0.22 -15.05
N ASP A 78 2.23 0.47 -13.92
CA ASP A 78 1.08 1.07 -13.25
C ASP A 78 1.22 2.59 -13.30
N ALA A 79 0.11 3.30 -13.56
CA ALA A 79 0.07 4.75 -13.61
C ALA A 79 -1.13 5.28 -12.83
N SER A 80 -0.92 6.39 -12.12
CA SER A 80 -1.96 7.11 -11.38
C SER A 80 -1.75 8.62 -11.48
N ILE A 81 -2.82 9.37 -11.20
CA ILE A 81 -2.83 10.82 -11.22
C ILE A 81 -3.16 11.30 -9.82
N VAL A 82 -2.43 12.31 -9.35
CA VAL A 82 -2.71 13.09 -8.15
C VAL A 82 -2.90 14.53 -8.59
N GLU A 83 -4.05 15.10 -8.29
CA GLU A 83 -4.40 16.50 -8.58
C GLU A 83 -4.52 17.27 -7.26
N ASP A 84 -3.84 18.41 -7.17
CA ASP A 84 -3.85 19.28 -5.99
C ASP A 84 -3.54 18.56 -4.65
N GLY A 85 -2.81 17.44 -4.69
CA GLY A 85 -2.48 16.64 -3.52
C GLY A 85 -3.51 15.57 -3.12
N GLU A 86 -4.50 15.31 -3.98
CA GLU A 86 -5.50 14.25 -3.85
C GLU A 86 -5.43 13.30 -5.05
N GLY A 87 -5.67 11.99 -4.84
CA GLY A 87 -5.60 10.98 -5.90
C GLY A 87 -6.65 9.89 -5.73
#